data_AF-A0A2E0X617-F1
#
_entry.id   AF-A0A2E0X617-F1
#
_cell.length_a   1.000
_cell.length_b   1.000
_cell.length_c   1.000
_cell.angle_alpha   90.00
_cell.angle_beta   90.00
_cell.angle_gamma   90.00
#
_symmetry.space_group_name_H-M   'P 1'
#
loop_
_entity.id
_entity.type
_entity.pdbx_description
1 polymer ?
#
loop_
_entity_poly.entity_id
_entity_poly.type
_entity_poly.pdbx_seq_one_letter_code
_entity_poly.pdbx_strand_id
1 'polypeptide(L)'
;MIDFVQGGSRRHSDHRQSKASEEAAIEPQDESLQAPTARKPRRRRTRKPAVQRDAPSPTSRAKVAITTRFRQGTADALRRASLERKLRGETLHSQQDIIEQAVQAWLTGNERRRRHSDVSSET
;
A
#
# COMPACT_ATOMS: atom_id res chain seq x y z
N MET A 1 -40.59 40.09 -19.33
CA MET A 1 -41.21 38.79 -19.04
C MET A 1 -40.28 38.07 -18.06
N ILE A 2 -40.66 38.12 -16.78
CA ILE A 2 -40.15 37.44 -15.57
C ILE A 2 -38.70 37.71 -15.13
N ASP A 3 -38.56 38.63 -14.17
CA ASP A 3 -37.54 38.70 -13.11
C ASP A 3 -37.80 37.67 -12.00
N PHE A 4 -36.76 37.05 -11.41
CA PHE A 4 -36.79 36.46 -10.04
C PHE A 4 -35.36 36.01 -9.63
N VAL A 5 -34.60 36.70 -8.75
CA VAL A 5 -34.65 36.86 -7.27
C VAL A 5 -33.52 36.09 -6.56
N GLN A 6 -32.74 36.86 -5.79
CA GLN A 6 -31.75 36.47 -4.79
C GLN A 6 -32.41 35.80 -3.56
N GLY A 7 -31.65 34.94 -2.87
CA GLY A 7 -31.89 34.57 -1.46
C GLY A 7 -31.15 33.28 -1.11
N GLY A 8 -30.49 33.10 0.03
CA GLY A 8 -30.28 33.90 1.24
C GLY A 8 -29.16 33.19 2.03
N SER A 9 -28.23 33.92 2.65
CA SER A 9 -28.30 34.26 4.08
C SER A 9 -28.38 33.04 5.01
N ARG A 10 -27.25 32.64 5.59
CA ARG A 10 -27.19 32.21 7.00
C ARG A 10 -25.97 32.83 7.67
N ARG A 11 -26.31 33.68 8.62
CA ARG A 11 -25.53 34.60 9.42
C ARG A 11 -25.21 33.97 10.77
N HIS A 12 -24.02 34.31 11.30
CA HIS A 12 -23.70 34.56 12.72
C HIS A 12 -23.91 33.40 13.72
N SER A 13 -23.18 33.23 14.81
CA SER A 13 -22.46 34.21 15.62
C SER A 13 -21.54 33.48 16.61
N ASP A 14 -20.33 33.99 16.76
CA ASP A 14 -19.58 33.96 18.02
C ASP A 14 -20.34 34.72 19.12
N HIS A 15 -20.54 34.11 20.27
CA HIS A 15 -20.60 34.75 21.59
C HIS A 15 -20.90 33.67 22.65
N ARG A 16 -20.48 33.71 23.90
CA ARG A 16 -19.52 34.50 24.69
C ARG A 16 -19.82 34.08 26.14
N GLN A 17 -18.75 33.90 26.92
CA GLN A 17 -18.68 34.08 28.38
C GLN A 17 -19.34 33.11 29.36
N SER A 18 -18.48 32.64 30.29
CA SER A 18 -18.63 32.75 31.76
C SER A 18 -19.74 31.91 32.41
N LYS A 19 -19.68 31.45 33.66
CA LYS A 19 -18.75 31.53 34.80
C LYS A 19 -19.37 30.61 35.87
N ALA A 20 -18.52 30.13 36.77
CA ALA A 20 -18.78 29.87 38.19
C ALA A 20 -19.72 28.71 38.59
N SER A 21 -19.08 27.76 39.29
CA SER A 21 -19.39 27.19 40.61
C SER A 21 -20.79 27.28 41.19
N GLU A 22 -21.19 26.20 41.88
CA GLU A 22 -21.91 26.09 43.18
C GLU A 22 -22.75 24.79 43.15
N GLU A 23 -22.23 23.67 43.64
CA GLU A 23 -22.43 23.17 45.02
C GLU A 23 -23.91 23.04 45.42
N ALA A 24 -24.47 21.85 45.27
CA ALA A 24 -25.51 21.32 46.17
C ALA A 24 -25.67 19.80 45.96
N ALA A 25 -25.55 19.08 47.07
CA ALA A 25 -25.81 17.67 47.23
C ALA A 25 -27.26 17.27 46.90
N ILE A 26 -27.46 15.98 46.62
CA ILE A 26 -28.50 15.08 47.20
C ILE A 26 -28.51 13.80 46.33
N GLU A 27 -28.01 12.70 46.88
CA GLU A 27 -28.42 11.34 46.49
C GLU A 27 -29.86 11.11 46.97
N PRO A 28 -30.69 10.42 46.19
CA PRO A 28 -31.04 9.09 46.66
C PRO A 28 -31.07 8.02 45.56
N GLN A 29 -30.78 6.82 46.01
CA GLN A 29 -30.78 5.54 45.33
C GLN A 29 -32.21 5.19 44.85
N ASP A 30 -32.36 4.68 43.62
CA ASP A 30 -33.35 3.64 43.36
C ASP A 30 -32.95 2.78 42.15
N GLU A 31 -33.30 1.52 42.30
CA GLU A 31 -32.94 0.31 41.60
C GLU A 31 -33.52 0.27 40.17
N SER A 32 -32.77 -0.27 39.20
CA SER A 32 -33.28 -1.10 38.07
C SER A 32 -32.45 -0.96 36.78
N LEU A 33 -31.68 -2.03 36.51
CA LEU A 33 -31.44 -2.63 35.20
C LEU A 33 -30.87 -1.73 34.09
N GLN A 34 -29.55 -1.81 33.84
CA GLN A 34 -29.04 -1.79 32.46
C GLN A 34 -27.61 -2.33 32.25
N ALA A 35 -27.59 -3.42 31.47
CA ALA A 35 -26.55 -3.96 30.58
C ALA A 35 -25.24 -4.52 31.17
N PRO A 36 -24.90 -5.80 30.86
CA PRO A 36 -23.53 -6.27 31.03
C PRO A 36 -22.64 -5.42 30.12
N THR A 37 -21.69 -4.69 30.73
CA THR A 37 -20.70 -3.92 29.98
C THR A 37 -19.98 -4.87 29.03
N ALA A 38 -20.23 -4.67 27.73
CA ALA A 38 -19.62 -5.45 26.67
C ALA A 38 -18.10 -5.29 26.78
N ARG A 39 -17.44 -6.30 27.36
CA ARG A 39 -15.99 -6.39 27.40
C ARG A 39 -15.49 -6.33 25.96
N LYS A 40 -14.82 -5.23 25.61
CA LYS A 40 -14.16 -5.08 24.30
C LYS A 40 -13.36 -6.35 24.02
N PRO A 41 -13.58 -7.04 22.88
CA PRO A 41 -12.84 -8.25 22.58
C PRO A 41 -11.36 -7.88 22.50
N ARG A 42 -10.56 -8.41 23.43
CA ARG A 42 -9.09 -8.34 23.34
C ARG A 42 -8.72 -8.98 22.01
N ARG A 43 -8.28 -8.16 21.05
CA ARG A 43 -7.72 -8.60 19.78
C ARG A 43 -6.62 -9.61 20.08
N ARG A 44 -6.96 -10.89 19.97
CA ARG A 44 -6.03 -12.00 20.04
C ARG A 44 -5.10 -11.81 18.85
N ARG A 45 -3.88 -11.33 19.09
CA ARG A 45 -2.83 -11.27 18.09
C ARG A 45 -2.60 -12.71 17.61
N THR A 46 -3.23 -13.09 16.52
CA THR A 46 -2.87 -14.28 15.77
C THR A 46 -1.41 -14.10 15.36
N ARG A 47 -0.52 -14.84 16.04
CA ARG A 47 0.89 -14.95 15.64
C ARG A 47 0.89 -15.39 14.19
N LYS A 48 1.36 -14.50 13.31
CA LYS A 48 1.63 -14.79 11.91
C LYS A 48 2.55 -16.02 11.87
N PRO A 49 2.27 -17.06 11.05
CA PRO A 49 3.15 -18.21 10.97
C PRO A 49 4.55 -17.71 10.60
N ALA A 50 5.53 -18.12 11.39
CA ALA A 50 6.93 -17.82 11.14
C ALA A 50 7.29 -18.43 9.79
N VAL A 51 7.56 -17.56 8.80
CA VAL A 51 8.15 -17.98 7.53
C VAL A 51 9.49 -18.62 7.87
N GLN A 52 9.60 -19.92 7.63
CA GLN A 52 10.86 -20.64 7.72
C GLN A 52 11.84 -19.92 6.77
N ARG A 53 12.90 -19.36 7.33
CA ARG A 53 14.00 -18.83 6.54
C ARG A 53 14.89 -20.01 6.19
N ASP A 54 14.82 -20.47 4.95
CA ASP A 54 15.77 -21.44 4.43
C ASP A 54 17.19 -20.91 4.63
N ALA A 55 18.06 -21.74 5.19
CA ALA A 55 19.45 -21.39 5.42
C ALA A 55 20.14 -21.10 4.07
N PRO A 56 21.00 -20.06 3.98
CA PRO A 56 21.60 -19.67 2.71
C PRO A 56 22.59 -20.74 2.23
N SER A 57 22.30 -21.35 1.09
CA SER A 57 23.25 -22.17 0.34
C SER A 57 24.38 -21.30 -0.21
N PRO A 58 25.67 -21.66 -0.02
CA PRO A 58 26.82 -20.82 -0.38
C PRO A 58 27.05 -20.63 -1.88
N THR A 59 26.23 -21.23 -2.75
CA THR A 59 26.30 -21.05 -4.20
C THR A 59 25.27 -20.05 -4.75
N SER A 60 24.42 -19.47 -3.91
CA SER A 60 23.48 -18.45 -4.38
C SER A 60 24.26 -17.19 -4.73
N ARG A 61 24.33 -16.84 -6.02
CA ARG A 61 24.75 -15.50 -6.45
C ARG A 61 23.99 -14.49 -5.59
N ALA A 62 24.72 -13.60 -4.92
CA ALA A 62 24.11 -12.65 -3.99
C ALA A 62 23.03 -11.84 -4.71
N LYS A 63 21.79 -11.89 -4.21
CA LYS A 63 20.71 -11.04 -4.71
C LYS A 63 20.91 -9.64 -4.17
N VAL A 64 21.10 -8.68 -5.06
CA VAL A 64 21.24 -7.26 -4.72
C VAL A 64 19.91 -6.56 -4.94
N ALA A 65 19.40 -5.90 -3.89
CA ALA A 65 18.19 -5.11 -4.01
C ALA A 65 18.49 -3.81 -4.78
N ILE A 66 17.75 -3.57 -5.86
CA ILE A 66 17.85 -2.36 -6.66
C ILE A 66 16.49 -1.66 -6.62
N THR A 67 16.50 -0.35 -6.39
CA THR A 67 15.30 0.49 -6.49
C THR A 67 15.37 1.28 -7.79
N THR A 68 14.27 1.34 -8.53
CA THR A 68 14.21 2.05 -9.81
C THR A 68 12.86 2.77 -9.95
N ARG A 69 12.85 3.90 -10.66
CA ARG A 69 11.63 4.67 -10.94
C ARG A 69 11.10 4.30 -12.32
N PHE A 70 9.80 4.00 -12.40
CA PHE A 70 9.11 3.75 -13.66
C PHE A 70 8.10 4.86 -13.96
N ARG A 71 7.72 4.98 -15.24
CA ARG A 71 6.52 5.74 -15.62
C ARG A 71 5.29 5.02 -15.12
N GLN A 72 4.23 5.76 -14.79
CA GLN A 72 3.01 5.20 -14.22
C GLN A 72 2.43 4.07 -15.09
N GLY A 73 2.29 4.31 -16.40
CA GLY A 73 1.77 3.29 -17.33
C GLY A 73 2.61 2.01 -17.36
N THR A 74 3.93 2.11 -17.23
CA THR A 74 4.83 0.95 -17.16
C THR A 74 4.65 0.18 -15.85
N ALA A 75 4.52 0.88 -14.73
CA ALA A 75 4.27 0.26 -13.42
C ALA A 75 2.92 -0.49 -13.41
N ASP A 76 1.88 0.12 -14.01
CA ASP A 76 0.55 -0.50 -14.11
C ASP A 76 0.55 -1.72 -15.03
N ALA A 77 1.27 -1.65 -16.14
CA ALA A 77 1.44 -2.79 -17.05
C ALA A 77 2.20 -3.94 -16.37
N LEU A 78 3.27 -3.64 -15.62
CA LEU A 78 4.04 -4.63 -14.87
C LEU A 78 3.18 -5.33 -13.80
N ARG A 79 2.36 -4.56 -13.07
CA ARG A 79 1.44 -5.12 -12.08
C ARG A 79 0.39 -6.02 -12.72
N ARG A 80 -0.17 -5.63 -13.87
CA ARG A 80 -1.11 -6.45 -14.64
C ARG A 80 -0.47 -7.75 -15.11
N ALA A 81 0.71 -7.68 -15.73
CA ALA A 81 1.45 -8.85 -16.18
C ALA A 81 1.75 -9.83 -15.04
N SER A 82 2.19 -9.31 -13.88
CA SER A 82 2.41 -10.13 -12.68
C SER A 82 1.15 -10.87 -12.22
N LEU A 83 0.00 -10.20 -12.25
CA LEU A 83 -1.27 -10.79 -11.87
C LEU A 83 -1.74 -11.84 -12.90
N GLU A 84 -1.62 -11.55 -14.19
CA GLU A 84 -1.96 -12.49 -15.27
C GLU A 84 -1.14 -13.77 -15.18
N ARG A 85 0.18 -13.66 -14.99
CA ARG A 85 1.07 -14.82 -14.82
C ARG A 85 0.69 -15.64 -13.59
N LYS A 86 0.34 -14.97 -12.49
CA LYS A 86 -0.12 -15.64 -11.27
C LYS A 86 -1.43 -16.41 -11.49
N LEU A 87 -2.38 -15.83 -12.22
CA LEU A 87 -3.64 -16.50 -12.55
C LEU A 87 -3.43 -17.70 -13.49
N ARG A 88 -2.40 -17.65 -14.34
CA ARG A 88 -1.97 -18.78 -15.18
C ARG A 88 -1.18 -19.85 -14.42
N GLY A 89 -0.85 -19.63 -13.14
CA GLY A 89 -0.05 -20.57 -12.34
C GLY A 89 1.43 -20.60 -12.72
N GLU A 90 1.96 -19.54 -13.36
CA GLU A 90 3.38 -19.47 -13.71
C GLU A 90 4.25 -19.31 -12.46
N THR A 91 5.38 -20.02 -12.41
CA THR A 91 6.32 -19.94 -11.29
C THR A 91 6.98 -18.57 -11.18
N LEU A 92 7.33 -17.96 -12.32
CA LEU A 92 7.97 -16.65 -12.44
C LEU A 92 6.95 -15.54 -12.70
N HIS A 93 6.17 -15.24 -11.66
CA HIS A 93 5.07 -14.29 -11.72
C HIS A 93 5.32 -13.00 -10.93
N SER A 94 6.40 -12.91 -10.14
CA SER A 94 6.66 -11.68 -9.39
C SER A 94 7.13 -10.55 -10.30
N GLN A 95 6.91 -9.30 -9.88
CA GLN A 95 7.41 -8.14 -10.62
C GLN A 95 8.93 -8.17 -10.78
N GLN A 96 9.65 -8.66 -9.76
CA GLN A 96 11.09 -8.86 -9.81
C GLN A 96 11.46 -9.86 -10.90
N ASP A 97 10.81 -11.03 -10.96
CA ASP A 97 11.12 -12.05 -11.96
C ASP A 97 10.89 -11.53 -13.38
N ILE A 98 9.81 -10.78 -13.58
CA ILE A 98 9.49 -10.19 -14.89
C ILE A 98 10.56 -9.17 -15.30
N ILE A 99 10.99 -8.31 -14.38
CA ILE A 99 12.07 -7.34 -14.64
C ILE A 99 13.38 -8.07 -14.93
N GLU A 100 13.73 -9.08 -14.14
CA GLU A 100 14.98 -9.84 -14.30
C GLU A 100 15.03 -10.54 -15.66
N GLN A 101 13.94 -11.19 -16.08
CA GLN A 101 13.82 -11.78 -17.42
C GLN A 101 13.98 -10.73 -18.53
N ALA A 102 13.30 -9.58 -18.40
CA ALA A 102 13.33 -8.53 -19.41
C ALA A 102 14.74 -7.90 -19.54
N VAL A 103 15.40 -7.62 -18.41
CA VAL A 103 16.75 -7.06 -18.38
C VAL A 103 17.76 -8.07 -18.91
N GLN A 104 17.66 -9.34 -18.52
CA GLN A 104 18.53 -10.41 -19.02
C GLN A 104 18.43 -10.54 -20.55
N ALA A 105 17.20 -10.57 -21.08
CA ALA A 105 16.98 -10.65 -22.53
C ALA A 105 17.58 -9.45 -23.28
N TRP A 106 17.45 -8.25 -22.73
CA TRP A 106 18.04 -7.03 -23.30
C TRP A 106 19.57 -7.07 -23.27
N LEU A 107 20.18 -7.44 -22.13
CA LEU A 107 21.64 -7.52 -21.99
C LEU A 107 22.24 -8.55 -22.95
N THR A 108 21.68 -9.76 -23.01
CA THR A 108 22.15 -10.79 -23.94
C THR A 108 21.98 -10.38 -25.40
N GLY A 109 20.93 -9.64 -25.73
CA GLY A 109 20.73 -9.08 -27.07
C GLY A 109 21.77 -8.01 -27.43
N ASN A 110 22.10 -7.13 -26.48
CA ASN A 110 23.10 -6.08 -26.67
C ASN A 110 24.53 -6.62 -26.74
N GLU A 111 24.88 -7.60 -25.92
CA GLU A 111 26.19 -8.25 -25.96
C GLU A 111 26.45 -8.88 -27.33
N ARG A 112 25.45 -9.53 -27.93
CA ARG A 112 25.57 -10.04 -29.30
C ARG A 112 25.87 -8.91 -30.29
N ARG A 113 25.16 -7.79 -30.23
CA ARG A 113 25.41 -6.64 -31.13
C ARG A 113 26.82 -6.08 -30.99
N ARG A 114 27.34 -5.96 -29.75
CA ARG A 114 28.69 -5.43 -29.50
C ARG A 114 29.80 -6.35 -30.03
N ARG A 115 29.64 -7.68 -29.88
CA ARG A 115 30.65 -8.63 -30.42
C ARG A 115 30.74 -8.58 -31.95
N HIS A 116 29.66 -8.24 -32.63
CA HIS A 116 29.67 -8.11 -34.09
C HIS A 116 30.29 -6.80 -34.58
N SER A 117 30.35 -5.73 -33.77
CA SER A 117 31.00 -4.48 -34.18
C SER A 117 32.52 -4.52 -34.11
N ASP A 118 33.10 -5.36 -33.25
CA ASP A 118 34.56 -5.46 -33.12
C ASP A 118 35.21 -6.23 -34.28
N VAL A 119 34.49 -7.18 -34.90
CA VAL A 119 35.02 -7.98 -36.03
C VAL A 119 35.12 -7.19 -37.34
N SER A 120 34.41 -6.06 -37.47
CA SER A 120 34.42 -5.24 -38.69
C SER A 120 35.51 -4.16 -38.72
N SER A 121 36.36 -4.07 -37.69
CA SER A 121 37.46 -3.08 -37.64
C SER A 121 38.83 -3.68 -37.99
N GLU A 122 38.90 -4.94 -38.42
CA GLU A 122 40.16 -5.68 -38.63
C GLU A 122 40.39 -6.12 -40.09
N THR A 123 39.93 -5.31 -41.05
CA THR A 123 40.26 -5.45 -42.50
C THR A 123 40.44 -4.07 -43.11
#